data_AF-A0A918WM21-F1
#
_entry.id   AF-A0A918WM21-F1
#
_cell.length_a   1.000
_cell.length_b   1.000
_cell.length_c   1.000
_cell.angle_alpha   90.00
_cell.angle_beta   90.00
_cell.angle_gamma   90.00
#
_symmetry.space_group_name_H-M   'P 1'
#
loop_
_entity.id
_entity.type
_entity.pdbx_description
1 polymer ?
#
loop_
_entity_poly.entity_id
_entity_poly.type
_entity_poly.pdbx_seq_one_letter_code
_entity_poly.pdbx_strand_id
1 'polypeptide(L)' 'MRTKLTTIGLLLLSLLSLNAQEANLSPGQPFPSLTLPTATDHSALSTDSFLGKKSLVHFFASW' A
#
# COMPACT_ATOMS: atom_id res chain seq x y z
N MET A 1 -27.68 -28.56 -7.77
CA MET A 1 -27.37 -27.18 -8.21
C MET A 1 -26.46 -26.37 -7.25
N ARG A 2 -25.74 -26.99 -6.29
CA ARG A 2 -24.94 -26.26 -5.29
C ARG A 2 -23.45 -26.03 -5.63
N THR A 3 -22.92 -26.70 -6.65
CA THR A 3 -21.48 -26.68 -6.97
C THR A 3 -21.03 -25.51 -7.83
N LYS A 4 -21.95 -24.81 -8.52
CA LYS A 4 -21.60 -23.68 -9.41
C LYS A 4 -21.47 -22.34 -8.67
N LEU A 5 -22.08 -22.20 -7.50
CA LEU A 5 -22.09 -20.95 -6.73
C LEU A 5 -20.77 -20.73 -5.97
N THR A 6 -20.13 -21.81 -5.51
CA THR A 6 -18.83 -21.77 -4.82
C THR A 6 -17.67 -21.40 -5.75
N THR A 7 -17.72 -21.79 -7.02
CA THR A 7 -16.65 -21.48 -7.98
C THR A 7 -16.59 -19.99 -8.33
N ILE A 8 -17.74 -19.32 -8.39
CA ILE A 8 -17.83 -17.88 -8.68
C ILE A 8 -17.29 -17.05 -7.50
N GLY A 9 -17.60 -17.45 -6.27
CA GLY A 9 -17.11 -16.77 -5.07
C GLY A 9 -15.59 -16.84 -4.91
N LEU A 10 -14.98 -17.98 -5.23
CA LEU A 10 -13.52 -18.15 -5.17
C LEU A 10 -12.79 -17.32 -6.24
N LEU A 11 -13.41 -17.17 -7.43
CA LEU A 11 -12.84 -16.38 -8.53
C LEU A 11 -12.90 -14.86 -8.25
N LEU A 12 -13.92 -14.39 -7.53
CA LEU A 12 -13.98 -12.97 -7.11
C LEU A 12 -12.92 -12.64 -6.06
N LEU A 13 -12.62 -13.58 -5.16
CA LEU A 13 -11.64 -13.37 -4.10
C LEU A 13 -10.20 -13.29 -4.66
N SER A 14 -9.88 -14.03 -5.72
CA SER A 14 -8.55 -13.97 -6.36
C SER A 14 -8.31 -12.68 -7.14
N LEU A 15 -9.37 -12.02 -7.63
CA LEU A 15 -9.26 -10.73 -8.33
C LEU A 15 -8.89 -9.57 -7.38
N LEU A 16 -9.18 -9.69 -6.08
CA LEU A 16 -8.85 -8.68 -5.07
C LEU A 16 -7.38 -8.68 -4.67
N SER A 17 -6.62 -9.74 -4.98
CA SER A 17 -5.20 -9.88 -4.60
C SER A 17 -4.21 -9.23 -5.59
N LEU A 18 -4.70 -8.55 -6.63
CA LEU A 18 -3.89 -8.27 -7.83
C LEU A 18 -3.01 -6.99 -7.81
N ASN A 19 -2.97 -6.22 -6.72
CA ASN A 19 -2.32 -4.90 -6.71
C ASN A 19 -1.23 -4.70 -5.66
N ALA A 20 -0.52 -5.75 -5.26
CA ALA A 20 0.73 -5.60 -4.50
C ALA A 20 1.90 -5.39 -5.48
N GLN A 21 2.13 -4.15 -5.92
CA GLN A 21 3.38 -3.79 -6.57
C GLN A 21 4.45 -3.65 -5.48
N GLU A 22 5.40 -4.58 -5.39
CA GLU A 22 6.53 -4.42 -4.48
C GLU A 22 7.34 -3.17 -4.86
N ALA A 23 7.46 -2.24 -3.91
CA ALA A 23 8.37 -1.12 -4.06
C ALA A 23 9.80 -1.66 -3.98
N ASN A 24 10.54 -1.62 -5.09
CA ASN A 24 11.96 -1.96 -5.13
C ASN A 24 12.76 -0.87 -4.39
N LEU A 25 12.85 -0.99 -3.06
CA LEU A 25 13.66 -0.12 -2.23
C LEU A 25 15.07 -0.73 -2.10
N SER A 26 16.07 -0.02 -2.59
CA SER A 26 17.48 -0.44 -2.50
C SER A 26 18.30 0.62 -1.75
N PRO A 27 19.21 0.22 -0.84
CA PRO A 27 20.11 1.16 -0.18
C PRO A 27 20.90 2.00 -1.19
N GLY A 28 21.04 3.30 -0.92
CA GLY A 28 21.74 4.24 -1.79
C GLY A 28 20.92 4.76 -2.99
N GLN A 29 19.73 4.22 -3.24
CA GLN A 29 18.78 4.81 -4.19
C GLN A 29 17.93 5.89 -3.50
N PRO A 30 17.48 6.93 -4.24
CA PRO A 30 16.51 7.88 -3.71
C PRO A 30 15.26 7.16 -3.21
N PHE A 31 14.80 7.54 -2.01
CA PHE A 31 13.51 7.08 -1.51
C PHE A 31 12.39 7.64 -2.40
N PRO A 32 11.37 6.85 -2.78
CA PRO A 32 10.28 7.34 -3.64
C PRO A 32 9.50 8.46 -2.95
N SER A 33 9.05 9.45 -3.73
CA SER A 33 8.12 10.46 -3.20
C SER A 33 6.76 9.81 -2.97
N LEU A 34 6.30 9.82 -1.73
CA LEU A 34 5.00 9.28 -1.30
C LEU A 34 4.14 10.44 -0.83
N THR A 35 2.89 10.50 -1.32
CA THR A 35 1.86 11.37 -0.77
C THR A 35 0.73 10.50 -0.25
N LEU A 36 0.47 10.56 1.05
CA LEU A 36 -0.52 9.74 1.74
C LEU A 36 -1.44 10.64 2.57
N PRO A 37 -2.74 10.32 2.69
CA PRO A 37 -3.61 11.01 3.62
C PRO A 37 -3.21 10.67 5.06
N THR A 38 -3.20 11.67 5.94
CA THR A 38 -3.02 11.45 7.38
C THR A 38 -4.24 10.73 7.97
N ALA A 39 -4.02 10.00 9.06
CA ALA A 39 -5.11 9.34 9.78
C ALA A 39 -5.99 10.30 10.60
N THR A 40 -5.44 11.47 10.98
CA THR A 40 -6.11 12.38 11.93
C THR A 40 -7.09 13.33 11.26
N ASP A 41 -6.72 13.89 10.10
CA ASP A 41 -7.49 14.95 9.44
C ASP A 41 -7.63 14.75 7.92
N HIS A 42 -7.18 13.61 7.38
CA HIS A 42 -7.18 13.29 5.95
C HIS A 42 -6.42 14.29 5.08
N SER A 43 -5.61 15.17 5.67
CA SER A 43 -4.77 16.07 4.91
C SER A 43 -3.70 15.28 4.16
N ALA A 44 -3.27 15.79 3.01
CA ALA A 44 -2.22 15.16 2.23
C ALA A 44 -0.85 15.43 2.88
N LEU A 45 -0.11 14.36 3.19
CA LEU A 45 1.26 14.42 3.70
C LEU A 45 2.21 13.83 2.67
N SER A 46 3.18 14.65 2.22
CA SER A 46 4.26 14.22 1.32
C SER A 46 5.56 13.94 2.07
N THR A 47 6.31 12.93 1.64
CA THR A 47 7.69 12.69 2.08
C THR A 47 8.64 13.85 1.75
N ASP A 48 8.32 14.63 0.72
CA ASP A 48 9.13 15.78 0.29
C ASP A 48 9.16 16.90 1.34
N SER A 49 8.12 16.97 2.19
CA SER A 49 8.06 17.88 3.34
C SER A 49 9.13 17.60 4.41
N PHE A 50 9.82 16.47 4.32
CA PHE A 50 10.85 16.03 5.28
C PHE A 50 12.26 16.01 4.69
N LEU A 51 12.49 16.59 3.50
CA LEU A 51 13.82 16.70 2.91
C LEU A 51 14.81 17.40 3.87
N GLY A 52 16.06 16.93 3.88
CA GLY A 52 17.09 17.40 4.80
C GLY A 52 16.98 16.86 6.23
N LYS A 53 15.98 16.04 6.53
CA LYS A 53 15.82 15.35 7.83
C LYS A 53 15.96 13.84 7.65
N LYS A 54 16.34 13.15 8.73
CA LYS A 54 16.26 11.69 8.78
C LYS A 54 14.81 11.29 9.03
N SER A 55 14.25 10.48 8.14
CA SER A 55 12.87 10.00 8.22
C SER A 55 12.85 8.49 8.43
N LEU A 56 11.91 8.01 9.25
CA LEU A 56 11.62 6.60 9.44
C LEU A 56 10.23 6.34 8.88
N VAL A 57 10.13 5.42 7.92
CA VAL A 57 8.86 5.00 7.32
C VAL A 57 8.59 3.56 7.74
N HIS A 58 7.41 3.31 8.28
CA HIS A 58 6.97 1.98 8.71
C HIS A 58 5.63 1.66 8.04
N PHE A 59 5.63 0.61 7.22
CA PHE A 59 4.41 0.06 6.64
C PHE A 59 3.85 -0.97 7.61
N PHE A 60 2.64 -0.73 8.10
CA PHE A 60 1.93 -1.68 8.94
C PHE A 60 0.51 -1.87 8.42
N ALA A 61 -0.03 -3.04 8.73
CA ALA A 61 -1.41 -3.41 8.49
C ALA A 61 -2.01 -3.82 9.83
N SER A 62 -3.21 -3.33 10.15
CA SER A 62 -3.86 -3.58 11.45
C SER A 62 -4.80 -4.79 11.45
N TRP A 63 -4.80 -5.58 10.36
CA TRP A 63 -5.66 -6.76 10.20
C TRP A 63 -4.98 -8.04 10.66
#